data_AF-A0A6A0A810-F1
#
_entry.id   AF-A0A6A0A810-F1
#
_cell.length_a   1.000
_cell.length_b   1.000
_cell.length_c   1.000
_cell.angle_alpha   90.00
_cell.angle_beta   90.00
_cell.angle_gamma   90.00
#
_symmetry.space_group_name_H-M   'P 1'
#
loop_
_entity.id
_entity.type
_entity.pdbx_description
1 polymer ?
#
loop_
_entity_poly.entity_id
_entity_poly.type
_entity_poly.pdbx_seq_one_letter_code
_entity_poly.pdbx_strand_id
1 'polypeptide(L)'
;SKITSLLTSCFTALYVRHWPTFFPDKPLQATPMFDGRAVCYPSDTALRDYLAWRQTDTHINNQYNTCFWALVQQGGCSPAAAQEALKGTDAAAKNELLYSRFGINYNELPEQFKKGSVVLRQKQDVVAKEAGADGGAPVIRP
;
A
#
# COMPACT_ATOMS: atom_id res chain seq x y z
N SER A 1 11.26 -2.23 22.61
CA SER A 1 10.65 -0.97 23.06
C SER A 1 11.03 0.20 22.14
N LYS A 2 12.30 0.65 22.07
CA LYS A 2 12.69 1.86 21.30
C LYS A 2 12.41 1.82 19.79
N ILE A 3 12.72 0.71 19.09
CA ILE A 3 12.55 0.64 17.62
C ILE A 3 11.08 0.90 17.24
N THR A 4 10.17 0.14 17.84
CA THR A 4 8.75 0.23 17.58
C THR A 4 8.19 1.61 17.92
N SER A 5 8.50 2.14 19.11
CA SER A 5 7.95 3.44 19.55
C SER A 5 8.50 4.62 18.71
N LEU A 6 9.76 4.57 18.28
CA LEU A 6 10.33 5.58 17.39
C LEU A 6 9.70 5.53 16.00
N LEU A 7 9.50 4.33 15.44
CA LEU A 7 8.85 4.18 14.13
C LEU A 7 7.40 4.67 14.16
N THR A 8 6.60 4.27 15.15
CA THR A 8 5.20 4.70 15.23
C THR A 8 5.04 6.18 15.50
N SER A 9 5.86 6.76 16.40
CA SER A 9 5.84 8.21 16.67
C SER A 9 6.29 9.03 15.46
N CYS A 10 7.37 8.62 14.79
CA CYS A 10 7.84 9.28 13.57
C CYS A 10 6.81 9.21 12.44
N PHE A 11 6.24 8.01 12.20
CA PHE A 11 5.20 7.83 11.18
C PHE A 11 3.97 8.69 11.47
N THR A 12 3.51 8.71 12.72
CA THR A 12 2.36 9.54 13.14
C THR A 12 2.65 11.03 12.91
N ALA A 13 3.82 11.51 13.32
CA ALA A 13 4.22 12.90 13.13
C ALA A 13 4.30 13.29 11.65
N LEU A 14 4.86 12.42 10.80
CA LEU A 14 4.92 12.65 9.35
C LEU A 14 3.53 12.61 8.71
N TYR A 15 2.66 11.70 9.14
CA TYR A 15 1.28 11.59 8.64
C TYR A 15 0.51 12.88 8.91
N VAL A 16 0.57 13.40 10.15
CA VAL A 16 -0.06 14.68 10.53
C VAL A 16 0.54 15.84 9.76
N ARG A 17 1.88 15.90 9.66
CA ARG A 17 2.60 16.98 8.94
C ARG A 17 2.23 17.06 7.46
N HIS A 18 2.13 15.91 6.79
CA HIS A 18 1.87 15.85 5.35
C HIS A 18 0.39 15.77 4.99
N TRP A 19 -0.50 15.54 5.95
CA TRP A 19 -1.96 15.54 5.72
C TRP A 19 -2.47 16.71 4.86
N PRO A 20 -2.18 18.00 5.17
CA PRO A 20 -2.67 19.11 4.37
C PRO A 20 -2.08 19.17 2.95
N THR A 21 -0.97 18.48 2.68
CA THR A 21 -0.42 18.36 1.32
C THR A 21 -1.30 17.47 0.44
N PHE A 22 -1.93 16.44 1.01
CA PHE A 22 -2.80 15.52 0.28
C PHE A 22 -4.29 15.88 0.39
N PHE A 23 -4.69 16.53 1.49
CA PHE A 23 -6.07 16.90 1.79
C PHE A 23 -6.18 18.35 2.26
N PRO A 24 -5.95 19.35 1.39
CA PRO A 24 -5.90 20.76 1.76
C PRO A 24 -7.23 21.26 2.35
N ASP A 25 -8.35 20.77 1.84
CA ASP A 25 -9.70 21.24 2.22
C ASP A 25 -10.37 20.40 3.31
N LYS A 26 -9.67 19.40 3.86
CA LYS A 26 -10.22 18.50 4.88
C LYS A 26 -9.33 18.49 6.11
N PRO A 27 -9.58 19.35 7.12
CA PRO A 27 -8.79 19.34 8.34
C PRO A 27 -8.94 18.00 9.08
N LEU A 28 -7.90 17.61 9.82
CA LEU A 28 -7.95 16.43 10.69
C LEU A 28 -9.01 16.61 11.77
N GLN A 29 -9.98 15.71 11.81
CA GLN A 29 -11.02 15.70 12.85
C GLN A 29 -10.53 15.08 14.17
N ALA A 30 -9.54 14.18 14.08
CA ALA A 30 -8.91 13.53 15.21
C ALA A 30 -7.44 13.26 14.90
N THR A 31 -6.63 13.09 15.95
CA THR A 31 -5.22 12.74 15.78
C THR A 31 -5.13 11.27 15.36
N PRO A 32 -4.52 10.96 14.20
CA PRO A 32 -4.30 9.58 13.79
C PRO A 32 -3.30 8.90 14.73
N MET A 33 -3.53 7.62 15.02
CA MET A 33 -2.66 6.81 15.87
C MET A 33 -2.39 5.48 15.19
N PHE A 34 -1.15 4.99 15.29
CA PHE A 34 -0.71 3.76 14.62
C PHE A 34 -0.13 2.77 15.63
N ASP A 35 -0.57 1.51 15.54
CA ASP A 35 0.08 0.38 16.21
C ASP A 35 1.37 -0.01 15.48
N GLY A 36 2.33 -0.58 16.21
CA GLY A 36 3.57 -1.10 15.66
C GLY A 36 3.98 -2.36 16.39
N ARG A 37 4.59 -3.29 15.64
CA ARG A 37 5.17 -4.53 16.18
C ARG A 37 6.51 -4.81 15.52
N ALA A 38 7.46 -5.32 16.30
CA ALA A 38 8.70 -5.85 15.78
C ALA A 38 8.60 -7.38 15.75
N VAL A 39 8.89 -7.97 14.59
CA VAL A 39 8.85 -9.43 14.38
C VAL A 39 10.19 -9.85 13.82
N CYS A 40 10.81 -10.87 14.41
CA CYS A 40 12.09 -11.40 13.99
C CYS A 40 11.86 -12.59 13.04
N TYR A 41 12.53 -12.57 11.89
CA TYR A 41 12.54 -13.70 10.95
C TYR A 41 13.93 -14.36 10.97
N PRO A 42 14.00 -15.70 11.09
CA PRO A 42 15.29 -16.40 11.22
C PRO A 42 16.02 -16.58 9.88
N SER A 43 15.35 -16.34 8.74
CA SER A 43 15.93 -16.51 7.41
C SER A 43 15.30 -15.55 6.40
N ASP A 44 16.00 -15.30 5.30
CA ASP A 44 15.51 -14.52 4.17
C ASP A 44 14.26 -15.14 3.52
N THR A 45 14.17 -16.47 3.51
CA THR A 45 12.98 -17.19 3.02
C THR A 45 11.77 -16.83 3.86
N ALA A 46 11.88 -16.89 5.19
CA ALA A 46 10.77 -16.54 6.08
C ALA A 46 10.35 -15.06 5.93
N LEU A 47 11.31 -14.16 5.69
CA LEU A 47 11.00 -12.75 5.39
C LEU A 47 10.27 -12.60 4.04
N ARG A 48 10.70 -13.31 2.99
CA ARG A 48 10.05 -13.30 1.68
C ARG A 48 8.62 -13.84 1.76
N ASP A 49 8.41 -14.93 2.50
CA ASP A 49 7.08 -15.51 2.72
C ASP A 49 6.16 -14.53 3.44
N TYR A 50 6.66 -13.82 4.45
CA TYR A 50 5.90 -12.77 5.13
C TYR A 50 5.51 -11.63 4.18
N LEU A 51 6.45 -11.12 3.37
CA LEU A 51 6.17 -10.04 2.42
C LEU A 51 5.17 -10.49 1.35
N ALA A 52 5.32 -11.71 0.81
CA ALA A 52 4.38 -12.30 -0.14
C ALA A 52 2.98 -12.44 0.48
N TRP A 53 2.91 -12.87 1.75
CA TRP A 53 1.65 -12.95 2.48
C TRP A 53 0.97 -11.59 2.62
N ARG A 54 1.70 -10.52 2.94
CA ARG A 54 1.13 -9.15 2.99
C ARG A 54 0.62 -8.66 1.63
N GLN A 55 1.29 -9.03 0.54
CA GLN A 55 0.83 -8.70 -0.81
C GLN A 55 -0.43 -9.48 -1.19
N THR A 56 -0.48 -10.77 -0.91
CA THR A 56 -1.68 -11.61 -1.13
C THR A 56 -2.87 -11.10 -0.32
N ASP A 57 -2.64 -10.72 0.93
CA ASP A 57 -3.66 -10.11 1.80
C ASP A 57 -4.21 -8.80 1.20
N THR A 58 -3.34 -7.95 0.68
CA THR A 58 -3.74 -6.72 -0.05
C THR A 58 -4.60 -7.04 -1.26
N HIS A 59 -4.20 -8.02 -2.07
CA HIS A 59 -4.93 -8.40 -3.28
C HIS A 59 -6.35 -8.92 -2.97
N ILE A 60 -6.45 -9.83 -2.00
CA ILE A 60 -7.74 -10.41 -1.57
C ILE A 60 -8.66 -9.32 -1.00
N ASN A 61 -8.14 -8.50 -0.09
CA ASN A 61 -8.91 -7.43 0.54
C ASN A 61 -9.36 -6.38 -0.48
N ASN A 62 -8.49 -5.99 -1.42
CA ASN A 62 -8.85 -5.03 -2.45
C ASN A 62 -9.95 -5.58 -3.38
N GLN A 63 -9.83 -6.83 -3.85
CA GLN A 63 -10.84 -7.42 -4.72
C GLN A 63 -12.20 -7.52 -4.00
N TYR A 64 -12.21 -7.97 -2.74
CA TYR A 64 -13.42 -8.03 -1.94
C TYR A 64 -14.05 -6.65 -1.73
N ASN A 65 -13.27 -5.67 -1.29
CA ASN A 65 -13.76 -4.32 -1.02
C ASN A 65 -14.24 -3.61 -2.29
N THR A 66 -13.61 -3.87 -3.44
CA THR A 66 -14.07 -3.32 -4.72
C THR A 66 -15.46 -3.86 -5.05
N CYS A 67 -15.68 -5.18 -4.92
CA CYS A 67 -17.00 -5.77 -5.12
C CYS A 67 -18.02 -5.25 -4.11
N PHE A 68 -17.64 -5.19 -2.83
CA PHE A 68 -18.49 -4.76 -1.74
C PHE A 68 -18.99 -3.33 -1.95
N TRP A 69 -18.09 -2.40 -2.24
CA TRP A 69 -18.47 -1.01 -2.47
C TRP A 69 -19.19 -0.79 -3.80
N ALA A 70 -18.91 -1.59 -4.85
CA ALA A 70 -19.71 -1.58 -6.06
C ALA A 70 -21.16 -2.01 -5.79
N LEU A 71 -21.37 -3.09 -5.01
CA LEU A 71 -22.70 -3.55 -4.59
C LEU A 71 -23.44 -2.48 -3.77
N VAL A 72 -22.76 -1.82 -2.83
CA VAL A 72 -23.39 -0.82 -1.96
C VAL A 72 -23.67 0.49 -2.71
N GLN A 73 -22.68 1.04 -3.40
CA GLN A 73 -22.76 2.40 -3.97
C GLN A 73 -23.44 2.42 -5.34
N GLN A 74 -23.21 1.39 -6.17
CA GLN A 74 -23.78 1.33 -7.53
C GLN A 74 -24.97 0.36 -7.60
N GLY A 75 -24.91 -0.74 -6.86
CA GLY A 75 -25.96 -1.77 -6.82
C GLY A 75 -27.11 -1.46 -5.86
N GLY A 76 -26.99 -0.43 -5.02
CA GLY A 76 -28.00 -0.04 -4.03
C GLY A 76 -28.24 -1.06 -2.91
N CYS A 77 -27.33 -2.03 -2.73
CA CYS A 77 -27.43 -3.03 -1.68
C CYS A 77 -27.12 -2.42 -0.30
N SER A 78 -27.76 -2.94 0.76
CA SER A 78 -27.31 -2.65 2.12
C SER A 78 -25.94 -3.32 2.39
N PRO A 79 -25.13 -2.82 3.34
CA PRO A 79 -23.87 -3.45 3.73
C PRO A 79 -24.01 -4.94 4.08
N ALA A 80 -25.07 -5.31 4.80
CA ALA A 80 -25.33 -6.70 5.18
C ALA A 80 -25.68 -7.58 3.97
N ALA A 81 -26.48 -7.07 3.02
CA ALA A 81 -26.82 -7.79 1.81
C ALA A 81 -25.60 -7.97 0.89
N ALA A 82 -24.74 -6.95 0.79
CA ALA A 82 -23.49 -7.04 0.03
C ALA A 82 -22.54 -8.07 0.64
N GLN A 83 -22.42 -8.12 1.97
CA GLN A 83 -21.61 -9.12 2.66
C GLN A 83 -22.12 -10.55 2.40
N GLU A 84 -23.43 -10.77 2.50
CA GLU A 84 -24.01 -12.10 2.24
C GLU A 84 -23.85 -12.51 0.77
N ALA A 85 -24.00 -11.58 -0.18
CA ALA A 85 -23.79 -11.83 -1.60
C ALA A 85 -22.34 -12.24 -1.94
N LEU A 86 -21.35 -11.73 -1.20
CA LEU A 86 -19.94 -12.05 -1.41
C LEU A 86 -19.46 -13.28 -0.61
N LYS A 87 -20.28 -13.79 0.30
CA LYS A 87 -19.93 -14.91 1.17
C LYS A 87 -19.75 -16.19 0.35
N GLY A 88 -18.64 -16.89 0.57
CA GLY A 88 -18.32 -18.14 -0.13
C GLY A 88 -17.92 -17.97 -1.60
N THR A 89 -17.90 -16.74 -2.13
CA THR A 89 -17.43 -16.48 -3.50
C THR A 89 -15.92 -16.66 -3.60
N ASP A 90 -15.44 -17.19 -4.72
CA ASP A 90 -14.01 -17.23 -5.05
C ASP A 90 -13.56 -15.96 -5.78
N ALA A 91 -12.32 -15.92 -6.27
CA ALA A 91 -11.79 -14.76 -7.00
C ALA A 91 -12.39 -14.60 -8.40
N ALA A 92 -12.76 -15.70 -9.07
CA ALA A 92 -13.32 -15.68 -10.41
C ALA A 92 -14.75 -15.12 -10.40
N ALA A 93 -15.59 -15.57 -9.46
CA ALA A 93 -16.94 -15.05 -9.26
C ALA A 93 -16.93 -13.55 -8.93
N LYS A 94 -15.95 -13.07 -8.15
CA LYS A 94 -15.79 -11.63 -7.87
C LYS A 94 -15.43 -10.82 -9.11
N ASN A 95 -14.52 -11.31 -9.94
CA ASN A 95 -14.19 -10.66 -11.21
C ASN A 95 -15.39 -10.63 -12.15
N GLU A 96 -16.12 -11.73 -12.26
CA GLU A 96 -17.33 -11.80 -13.08
C GLU A 96 -18.41 -10.84 -12.58
N LEU A 97 -18.62 -10.76 -11.26
CA LEU A 97 -19.54 -9.80 -10.65
C LEU A 97 -19.18 -8.35 -11.00
N LEU A 98 -17.90 -7.98 -10.87
CA LEU A 98 -17.42 -6.63 -11.22
C LEU A 98 -17.63 -6.33 -12.70
N TYR A 99 -17.28 -7.27 -13.57
CA TYR A 99 -17.35 -7.08 -15.01
C TYR A 99 -18.79 -7.04 -15.52
N SER A 100 -19.57 -8.09 -15.25
CA SER A 100 -20.93 -8.24 -15.79
C SER A 100 -21.92 -7.22 -15.23
N ARG A 101 -21.85 -6.92 -13.93
CA ARG A 101 -22.86 -6.09 -13.25
C ARG A 101 -22.49 -4.61 -13.20
N PHE A 102 -21.20 -4.30 -13.15
CA PHE A 102 -20.71 -2.93 -12.96
C PHE A 102 -19.81 -2.44 -14.10
N GLY A 103 -19.48 -3.28 -15.08
CA GLY A 103 -18.57 -2.92 -16.17
C GLY A 103 -17.14 -2.65 -15.69
N ILE A 104 -16.76 -3.14 -14.51
CA ILE A 104 -15.45 -2.89 -13.91
C ILE A 104 -14.53 -4.06 -14.24
N ASN A 105 -13.51 -3.82 -15.08
CA ASN A 105 -12.42 -4.76 -15.25
C ASN A 105 -11.42 -4.62 -14.09
N TYR A 106 -11.41 -5.59 -13.17
CA TYR A 106 -10.50 -5.56 -12.01
C TYR A 106 -9.02 -5.44 -12.42
N ASN A 107 -8.63 -6.00 -13.56
CA ASN A 107 -7.24 -5.93 -14.05
C ASN A 107 -6.83 -4.54 -14.51
N GLU A 108 -7.77 -3.65 -14.80
CA GLU A 108 -7.50 -2.27 -15.22
C GLU A 108 -7.45 -1.29 -14.03
N LEU A 109 -7.76 -1.76 -12.82
CA LEU A 109 -7.59 -0.91 -11.63
C LEU A 109 -6.12 -0.53 -11.43
N PRO A 110 -5.84 0.67 -10.88
CA PRO A 110 -4.50 1.11 -10.58
C PRO A 110 -3.70 0.07 -9.78
N GLU A 111 -2.45 -0.16 -10.20
CA GLU A 111 -1.57 -1.17 -9.60
C GLU A 111 -1.38 -0.97 -8.09
N GLN A 112 -1.35 0.28 -7.62
CA GLN A 112 -1.22 0.59 -6.20
C GLN A 112 -2.32 -0.06 -5.33
N PHE A 113 -3.53 -0.23 -5.86
CA PHE A 113 -4.64 -0.84 -5.13
C PHE A 113 -4.57 -2.37 -5.17
N LYS A 114 -4.13 -2.95 -6.30
CA LYS A 114 -4.05 -4.40 -6.47
C LYS A 114 -2.81 -5.02 -5.83
N LYS A 115 -1.68 -4.30 -5.82
CA LYS A 115 -0.36 -4.80 -5.43
C LYS A 115 0.23 -4.12 -4.20
N GLY A 116 -0.39 -3.06 -3.71
CA GLY A 116 0.14 -2.23 -2.62
C GLY A 116 1.30 -1.34 -3.07
N SER A 117 2.06 -0.85 -2.10
CA SER A 117 3.24 0.01 -2.31
C SER A 117 4.48 -0.60 -1.68
N VAL A 118 5.58 -0.61 -2.42
CA VAL A 118 6.89 -1.09 -1.95
C VAL A 118 7.87 0.07 -1.97
N VAL A 119 8.53 0.33 -0.84
CA VAL A 119 9.58 1.34 -0.74
C VAL A 119 10.91 0.64 -0.59
N LEU A 120 11.78 0.80 -1.59
CA LEU A 120 13.13 0.23 -1.61
C LEU A 120 14.14 1.37 -1.52
N ARG A 121 15.23 1.12 -0.79
CA ARG A 121 16.39 2.02 -0.82
C ARG A 121 17.11 1.82 -2.15
N GLN A 122 17.04 2.81 -3.03
CA GLN A 122 17.85 2.85 -4.24
C GLN A 122 19.23 3.42 -3.90
N LYS A 123 20.29 2.67 -4.21
CA LYS A 123 21.65 3.22 -4.20
C LYS A 123 21.81 4.11 -5.42
N GLN A 124 22.32 5.32 -5.22
CA GLN A 124 22.59 6.25 -6.31
C GLN A 124 24.07 6.57 -6.28
N ASP A 125 24.70 6.37 -7.42
CA ASP A 125 26.07 6.77 -7.69
C ASP A 125 26.15 8.31 -7.66
N VAL A 126 26.75 8.85 -6.61
CA VAL A 126 27.00 10.28 -6.47
C VAL A 126 28.40 10.61 -6.93
N VAL A 127 28.52 11.65 -7.76
CA VAL A 127 29.81 12.23 -8.14
C VAL A 127 30.39 12.89 -6.89
N ALA A 128 31.30 12.20 -6.22
CA ALA A 128 31.98 12.68 -5.03
C ALA A 128 33.04 13.74 -5.36
N LYS A 129 33.50 13.79 -6.61
CA LYS A 129 34.38 14.82 -7.14
C LYS A 129 34.14 14.98 -8.65
N GLU A 130 33.81 16.19 -9.08
CA GLU A 130 33.72 16.52 -10.51
C GLU A 130 35.12 16.56 -11.16
N ALA A 131 35.16 16.48 -12.48
CA ALA A 131 36.42 16.61 -13.21
C ALA A 131 37.01 18.01 -12.94
N GLY A 132 38.17 18.04 -12.27
CA GLY A 132 38.90 19.29 -12.07
C GLY A 132 39.38 19.85 -13.40
N ALA A 133 39.64 21.17 -13.45
CA ALA A 133 40.22 21.84 -14.62
C ALA A 133 41.53 21.19 -15.11
N ASP A 134 42.17 20.41 -14.24
CA ASP A 134 43.43 19.69 -14.41
C ASP A 134 43.28 18.31 -15.12
N GLY A 135 42.06 17.95 -15.59
CA GLY A 135 41.83 16.72 -16.35
C GLY A 135 41.68 15.44 -15.51
N GLY A 136 41.46 15.57 -14.19
CA GLY A 136 41.22 14.43 -13.31
C GLY A 136 39.85 13.78 -13.57
N ALA A 137 39.80 12.45 -13.66
CA ALA A 137 38.54 11.73 -13.84
C ALA A 137 37.60 11.90 -12.63
N PRO A 138 36.28 12.02 -12.86
CA PRO A 138 35.31 12.15 -11.77
C PRO A 138 35.30 10.89 -10.91
N VAL A 139 35.20 11.09 -9.59
CA VAL A 139 35.11 9.98 -8.63
C VAL A 139 33.63 9.74 -8.32
N ILE A 140 33.13 8.58 -8.73
CA ILE A 140 31.76 8.15 -8.46
C ILE A 140 31.77 7.25 -7.21
N ARG A 141 30.85 7.50 -6.27
CA ARG A 141 30.66 6.66 -5.08
C ARG A 141 29.24 6.10 -5.04
N PRO A 142 29.05 4.81 -4.69
CA PRO A 142 27.74 4.16 -4.63
C PRO A 142 26.88 4.54 -3.43
#